data_AF-A0ABD2PCY0-F1
#
_entry.id   AF-A0ABD2PCY0-F1
#
_cell.length_a   1.000
_cell.length_b   1.000
_cell.length_c   1.000
_cell.angle_alpha   90.00
_cell.angle_beta   90.00
_cell.angle_gamma   90.00
#
_symmetry.space_group_name_H-M   'P 1'
#
loop_
_entity.id
_entity.type
_entity.pdbx_description
1 polymer ?
#
loop_
_entity_poly.entity_id
_entity_poly.type
_entity_poly.pdbx_seq_one_letter_code
_entity_poly.pdbx_strand_id
1 'polypeptide(L)'
;MDWLFLTILICVPHISSAWDSEQLEVFDVVEEVPENFYNLLNISQDSTHDQIKSAFRKLSLKLHPDKNVDRDTSVEFRNLVSVYDVLKTPAKRKYYDEILKNGLPNWRSAVYYYRYVRKMGMTEVFIILFTIITIGQYLVNWAAYLEKRYELEQTKKKKSKKLDRDKVEIIELEKPSVYDTLPIQIPRLLWFIITSLPHALIALKSMLSHQIQETIKKPIVEEPPPEVPKVKTVRKRNKGFAIPEGANFETTYNPKTNQDSSFNAPPVSGGLWTDDDLSELIRLVKKYPGGSSNRWEIIGEALGRSVPEVTYMAAKVKENGYRLPNEEEKPVESVIVKLKTKKDPLLPEELKEVQNWSQEQQKALEDALSKYPKGCNDRWDRIAEHVTNKTKDECMLRFRYLAEILKKQKEKQKEENKEVAEKDS
;
A
#
# COMPACT_ATOMS: atom_id res chain seq x y z
N MET A 1 -9.46 33.49 8.92
CA MET A 1 -10.51 32.54 9.33
C MET A 1 -9.99 31.11 9.47
N ASP A 2 -8.81 30.78 8.91
CA ASP A 2 -8.31 29.40 8.82
C ASP A 2 -7.68 28.85 10.11
N TRP A 3 -7.24 29.72 11.03
CA TRP A 3 -6.68 29.32 12.33
C TRP A 3 -7.75 28.92 13.37
N LEU A 4 -9.00 29.36 13.20
CA LEU A 4 -10.10 28.97 14.08
C LEU A 4 -10.58 27.54 13.78
N PHE A 5 -10.56 27.11 12.51
CA PHE A 5 -10.88 25.72 12.15
C PHE A 5 -9.81 24.74 12.63
N LEU A 6 -8.53 25.15 12.61
CA LEU A 6 -7.41 24.30 13.03
C LEU A 6 -7.35 24.13 14.56
N THR A 7 -7.76 25.16 15.32
CA THR A 7 -7.89 25.09 16.78
C THR A 7 -9.13 24.31 17.21
N ILE A 8 -10.25 24.41 16.49
CA ILE A 8 -11.44 23.56 16.72
C ILE A 8 -11.11 22.08 16.45
N LEU A 9 -10.32 21.76 15.42
CA LEU A 9 -9.91 20.38 15.12
C LEU A 9 -8.97 19.78 16.18
N ILE A 10 -8.14 20.60 16.84
CA ILE A 10 -7.20 20.17 17.89
C ILE A 10 -7.86 20.13 19.29
N CYS A 11 -8.94 20.88 19.52
CA CYS A 11 -9.68 20.89 20.80
C CYS A 11 -10.83 19.86 20.89
N VAL A 12 -11.18 19.18 19.79
CA VAL A 12 -12.19 18.12 19.76
C VAL A 12 -11.78 16.75 20.38
N PRO A 13 -10.50 16.38 20.65
CA PRO A 13 -10.20 15.02 21.11
C PRO A 13 -10.58 14.74 22.57
N HIS A 14 -11.13 15.71 23.32
CA HIS A 14 -11.51 15.53 24.72
C HIS A 14 -13.00 15.25 24.97
N ILE A 15 -13.85 15.28 23.94
CA ILE A 15 -15.30 14.96 24.06
C ILE A 15 -15.62 13.57 23.50
N SER A 16 -14.62 12.87 22.95
CA SER A 16 -14.74 11.46 22.64
C SER A 16 -14.78 10.66 23.94
N SER A 17 -15.95 10.57 24.59
CA SER A 17 -16.25 9.37 25.35
C SER A 17 -16.23 8.24 24.31
N ALA A 18 -15.06 7.63 24.12
CA ALA A 18 -15.01 6.35 23.46
C ALA A 18 -16.04 5.48 24.19
N TRP A 19 -17.05 5.01 23.47
CA TRP A 19 -18.11 4.19 24.04
C TRP A 19 -17.45 3.11 24.91
N ASP A 20 -17.83 3.05 26.18
CA ASP A 20 -17.10 2.26 27.17
C ASP A 20 -17.16 0.78 26.79
N SER A 21 -16.00 0.17 26.53
CA SER A 21 -15.89 -1.23 26.10
C SER A 21 -16.49 -2.15 27.16
N GLU A 22 -16.36 -1.80 28.45
CA GLU A 22 -16.92 -2.57 29.55
C GLU A 22 -18.45 -2.61 29.51
N GLN A 23 -19.09 -1.49 29.18
CA GLN A 23 -20.54 -1.38 29.05
C GLN A 23 -21.07 -2.27 27.91
N LEU A 24 -20.34 -2.30 26.80
CA LEU A 24 -20.69 -3.08 25.62
C LEU A 24 -20.58 -4.59 25.87
N GLU A 25 -19.53 -5.02 26.57
CA GLU A 25 -19.39 -6.41 27.00
C GLU A 25 -20.55 -6.84 27.90
N VAL A 26 -20.99 -5.98 28.82
CA VAL A 26 -22.16 -6.29 29.67
C VAL A 26 -23.42 -6.46 28.82
N PHE A 27 -23.66 -5.59 27.83
CA PHE A 27 -24.81 -5.75 26.93
C PHE A 27 -24.77 -7.05 26.12
N ASP A 28 -23.57 -7.50 25.74
CA ASP A 28 -23.39 -8.73 24.99
C ASP A 28 -23.67 -9.96 25.89
N VAL A 29 -23.21 -9.96 27.14
CA VAL A 29 -23.48 -11.05 28.10
C VAL A 29 -24.95 -11.12 28.49
N VAL A 30 -25.63 -9.98 28.66
CA VAL A 30 -27.08 -9.94 28.95
C VAL A 30 -27.91 -10.48 27.79
N GLU A 31 -27.44 -10.31 26.55
CA GLU A 31 -28.08 -10.86 25.37
C GLU A 31 -27.85 -12.39 25.23
N GLU A 32 -26.67 -12.88 25.62
CA GLU A 32 -26.37 -14.32 25.65
C GLU A 32 -27.11 -15.05 26.79
N VAL A 33 -27.26 -14.42 27.95
CA VAL A 33 -27.88 -15.00 29.14
C VAL A 33 -29.16 -14.23 29.50
N PRO A 34 -30.35 -14.73 29.10
CA PRO A 34 -31.63 -14.04 29.33
C PRO A 34 -32.11 -14.08 30.79
N GLU A 35 -31.40 -14.81 31.67
CA GLU A 35 -31.72 -14.91 33.09
C GLU A 35 -31.05 -13.82 33.93
N ASN A 36 -31.64 -13.52 35.09
CA ASN A 36 -31.02 -12.59 36.03
C ASN A 36 -29.74 -13.21 36.63
N PHE A 37 -28.63 -12.47 36.56
CA PHE A 37 -27.30 -12.92 36.94
C PHE A 37 -27.18 -13.26 38.42
N TYR A 38 -27.90 -12.53 39.28
CA TYR A 38 -27.95 -12.80 40.72
C TYR A 38 -28.73 -14.09 41.01
N ASN A 39 -29.83 -14.31 40.28
CA ASN A 39 -30.62 -15.54 40.39
C ASN A 39 -29.83 -16.76 39.91
N LEU A 40 -29.09 -16.64 38.81
CA LEU A 40 -28.24 -17.71 38.26
C LEU A 40 -27.16 -18.14 39.28
N LEU A 41 -26.55 -17.18 39.97
CA LEU A 41 -25.60 -17.45 41.05
C LEU A 41 -26.26 -17.85 42.39
N ASN A 42 -27.58 -17.78 42.50
CA ASN A 42 -28.35 -17.97 43.73
C ASN A 42 -27.88 -17.05 44.88
N ILE A 43 -27.70 -15.77 44.58
CA ILE A 43 -27.27 -14.73 45.53
C ILE A 43 -28.18 -13.51 45.47
N SER A 44 -28.13 -12.65 46.51
CA SER A 44 -28.85 -11.37 46.51
C SER A 44 -28.12 -10.32 45.66
N GLN A 45 -28.84 -9.33 45.14
CA GLN A 45 -28.27 -8.17 44.44
C GLN A 45 -27.36 -7.33 45.35
N ASP A 46 -27.50 -7.40 46.67
CA ASP A 46 -26.63 -6.68 47.64
C ASP A 46 -25.39 -7.48 48.07
N SER A 47 -25.14 -8.64 47.46
CA SER A 47 -24.07 -9.53 47.88
C SER A 47 -22.69 -8.91 47.69
N THR A 48 -21.79 -9.20 48.64
CA THR A 48 -20.39 -8.74 48.58
C THR A 48 -19.59 -9.53 47.55
N HIS A 49 -18.46 -8.99 47.10
CA HIS A 49 -17.59 -9.63 46.13
C HIS A 49 -17.14 -11.05 46.56
N ASP A 50 -16.88 -11.25 47.87
CA ASP A 50 -16.48 -12.56 48.39
C ASP A 50 -17.62 -13.59 48.34
N GLN A 51 -18.86 -13.15 48.54
CA GLN A 51 -20.05 -14.01 48.39
C GLN A 51 -20.24 -14.42 46.94
N ILE A 52 -20.10 -13.48 45.99
CA ILE A 52 -20.15 -13.74 44.55
C ILE A 52 -19.09 -14.79 44.17
N LYS A 53 -17.85 -14.60 44.62
CA LYS A 53 -16.73 -15.52 44.35
C LYS A 53 -16.96 -16.91 44.96
N SER A 54 -17.53 -16.98 46.16
CA SER A 54 -17.85 -18.25 46.82
C SER A 54 -18.96 -19.00 46.09
N ALA A 55 -20.03 -18.30 45.67
CA ALA A 55 -21.13 -18.87 44.91
C ALA A 55 -20.68 -19.39 43.55
N PHE A 56 -19.87 -18.61 42.82
CA PHE A 56 -19.27 -19.02 41.55
C PHE A 56 -18.48 -20.33 41.72
N ARG A 57 -17.55 -20.40 42.69
CA ARG A 57 -16.76 -21.62 42.94
C ARG A 57 -17.63 -22.86 43.18
N LYS A 58 -18.72 -22.72 43.94
CA LYS A 58 -19.66 -23.83 44.21
C LYS A 58 -20.37 -24.30 42.94
N LEU A 59 -20.82 -23.37 42.09
CA LEU A 59 -21.50 -23.69 40.84
C LEU A 59 -20.55 -24.21 39.76
N SER A 60 -19.34 -23.65 39.65
CA SER A 60 -18.32 -24.11 38.71
C SER A 60 -17.94 -25.57 38.95
N LEU A 61 -17.87 -26.01 40.21
CA LEU A 61 -17.60 -27.41 40.54
C LEU A 61 -18.74 -28.35 40.17
N LYS A 62 -19.99 -27.86 40.18
CA LYS A 62 -21.18 -28.62 39.81
C LYS A 62 -21.37 -28.70 38.30
N LEU A 63 -21.06 -27.62 37.58
CA LEU A 63 -21.27 -27.49 36.13
C LEU A 63 -20.00 -27.75 35.31
N HIS A 64 -18.93 -28.27 35.92
CA HIS A 64 -17.68 -28.50 35.20
C HIS A 64 -17.87 -29.59 34.13
N PRO A 65 -17.44 -29.37 32.87
CA PRO A 65 -17.66 -30.33 31.78
C PRO A 65 -16.94 -31.66 32.01
N ASP A 66 -15.76 -31.63 32.63
CA ASP A 66 -14.99 -32.83 33.00
C ASP A 66 -15.73 -33.76 34.00
N LYS A 67 -16.60 -33.20 34.84
CA LYS A 67 -17.36 -33.97 35.84
C LYS A 67 -18.72 -34.44 35.34
N ASN A 68 -19.23 -33.83 34.27
CA ASN A 68 -20.56 -34.08 33.71
C ASN A 68 -20.45 -34.36 32.21
N VAL A 69 -19.78 -35.46 31.86
CA VAL A 69 -19.58 -35.85 30.45
C VAL A 69 -20.90 -36.21 29.76
N ASP A 70 -21.89 -36.69 30.52
CA ASP A 70 -23.18 -37.15 29.98
C ASP A 70 -24.19 -36.03 29.67
N ARG A 71 -23.96 -34.82 30.20
CA ARG A 71 -24.82 -33.65 29.98
C ARG A 71 -24.01 -32.54 29.35
N ASP A 72 -24.51 -31.94 28.29
CA ASP A 72 -23.87 -30.78 27.65
C ASP A 72 -23.96 -29.53 28.55
N THR A 73 -23.13 -29.52 29.59
CA THR A 73 -22.98 -28.44 30.57
C THR A 73 -22.04 -27.34 30.08
N SER A 74 -21.48 -27.49 28.87
CA SER A 74 -20.48 -26.58 28.31
C SER A 74 -21.02 -25.16 28.16
N VAL A 75 -22.27 -25.02 27.68
CA VAL A 75 -22.96 -23.74 27.49
C VAL A 75 -23.30 -23.11 28.83
N GLU A 76 -23.86 -23.87 29.77
CA GLU A 76 -24.19 -23.38 31.12
C GLU A 76 -22.95 -22.94 31.89
N PHE A 77 -21.84 -23.68 31.77
CA PHE A 77 -20.56 -23.31 32.35
C PHE A 77 -19.99 -22.04 31.72
N ARG A 78 -20.07 -21.89 30.39
CA ARG A 78 -19.67 -20.66 29.70
C ARG A 78 -20.47 -19.46 30.20
N ASN A 79 -21.79 -19.60 30.28
CA ASN A 79 -22.70 -18.57 30.79
C ASN A 79 -22.35 -18.20 32.23
N LEU A 80 -22.08 -19.18 33.10
CA LEU A 80 -21.66 -18.97 34.48
C LEU A 80 -20.36 -18.14 34.58
N VAL A 81 -19.37 -18.43 33.73
CA VAL A 81 -18.10 -17.68 33.68
C VAL A 81 -18.35 -16.25 33.22
N SER A 82 -19.11 -16.05 32.14
CA SER A 82 -19.44 -14.71 31.62
C SER A 82 -20.18 -13.87 32.67
N VAL A 83 -21.15 -14.46 33.39
CA VAL A 83 -21.90 -13.80 34.46
C VAL A 83 -20.99 -13.41 35.62
N TYR A 84 -20.09 -14.30 36.05
CA TYR A 84 -19.14 -14.00 37.11
C TYR A 84 -18.20 -12.85 36.73
N ASP A 85 -17.71 -12.79 35.49
CA ASP A 85 -16.82 -11.72 35.05
C ASP A 85 -17.51 -10.34 35.05
N VAL A 86 -18.81 -10.30 34.74
CA VAL A 86 -19.63 -9.08 34.86
C VAL A 86 -19.79 -8.67 36.33
N LEU A 87 -20.16 -9.60 37.21
CA LEU A 87 -20.45 -9.27 38.62
C LEU A 87 -19.20 -9.05 39.48
N LYS A 88 -18.05 -9.60 39.08
CA LYS A 88 -16.75 -9.44 39.75
C LYS A 88 -16.27 -7.99 39.73
N THR A 89 -16.48 -7.29 38.61
CA THR A 89 -15.97 -5.92 38.42
C THR A 89 -17.04 -4.91 38.84
N PRO A 90 -16.74 -3.95 39.74
CA PRO A 90 -17.75 -3.02 40.24
C PRO A 90 -18.33 -2.11 39.13
N ALA A 91 -17.53 -1.75 38.13
CA ALA A 91 -17.97 -0.96 36.99
C ALA A 91 -19.00 -1.72 36.12
N LYS A 92 -18.66 -2.95 35.70
CA LYS A 92 -19.56 -3.84 34.95
C LYS A 92 -20.84 -4.18 35.72
N ARG A 93 -20.74 -4.43 37.03
CA ARG A 93 -21.90 -4.64 37.91
C ARG A 93 -22.84 -3.43 37.91
N LYS A 94 -22.30 -2.21 38.00
CA LYS A 94 -23.09 -0.97 37.93
C LYS A 94 -23.85 -0.87 36.61
N TYR A 95 -23.21 -1.18 35.48
CA TYR A 95 -23.89 -1.21 34.17
C TYR A 95 -24.99 -2.28 34.12
N TYR A 96 -24.74 -3.45 34.69
CA TYR A 96 -25.77 -4.48 34.80
C TYR A 96 -26.98 -4.04 35.64
N ASP A 97 -26.71 -3.41 36.80
CA ASP A 97 -27.76 -2.87 37.66
C ASP A 97 -28.55 -1.73 36.97
N GLU A 98 -27.90 -0.96 36.10
CA GLU A 98 -28.56 0.04 35.26
C GLU A 98 -29.45 -0.60 34.19
N ILE A 99 -29.00 -1.67 33.55
CA ILE A 99 -29.79 -2.44 32.58
C ILE A 99 -31.02 -3.07 33.25
N LEU A 100 -30.90 -3.55 34.49
CA LEU A 100 -32.05 -4.07 35.24
C LEU A 100 -33.14 -3.02 35.49
N LYS A 101 -32.76 -1.74 35.61
CA LYS A 101 -33.70 -0.62 35.83
C LYS A 101 -34.26 -0.05 34.52
N ASN A 102 -33.38 0.16 33.54
CA ASN A 102 -33.67 0.93 32.32
C ASN A 102 -33.94 0.04 31.10
N GLY A 103 -33.59 -1.25 31.18
CA GLY A 103 -33.59 -2.17 30.04
C GLY A 103 -32.36 -2.01 29.14
N LEU A 104 -32.30 -2.85 28.10
CA LEU A 104 -31.26 -2.75 27.07
C LEU A 104 -31.49 -1.53 26.16
N PRO A 105 -30.43 -0.97 25.54
CA PRO A 105 -30.55 0.14 24.61
C PRO A 105 -31.47 -0.18 23.43
N ASN A 106 -32.47 0.68 23.20
CA ASN A 106 -33.41 0.54 22.08
C ASN A 106 -32.73 0.80 20.73
N TRP A 107 -33.37 0.36 19.64
CA TRP A 107 -32.91 0.57 18.25
C TRP A 107 -32.71 2.04 17.85
N ARG A 108 -33.34 2.98 18.56
CA ARG A 108 -33.16 4.43 18.37
C ARG A 108 -31.83 4.96 18.93
N SER A 109 -31.16 4.20 19.79
CA SER A 109 -29.87 4.59 20.37
C SER A 109 -28.72 4.28 19.42
N ALA A 110 -27.71 5.15 19.37
CA ALA A 110 -26.51 4.90 18.56
C ALA A 110 -25.74 3.64 19.03
N VAL A 111 -25.81 3.34 20.34
CA VAL A 111 -25.21 2.15 20.97
C VAL A 111 -25.66 0.86 20.29
N TYR A 112 -26.95 0.78 19.95
CA TYR A 112 -27.53 -0.39 19.29
C TYR A 112 -26.81 -0.71 17.96
N TYR A 113 -26.65 0.29 17.10
CA TYR A 113 -25.98 0.11 15.81
C TYR A 113 -24.49 -0.19 15.97
N TYR A 114 -23.81 0.48 16.89
CA TYR A 114 -22.39 0.25 17.15
C TYR A 114 -22.13 -1.19 17.64
N ARG A 115 -23.00 -1.73 18.50
CA ARG A 115 -22.94 -3.12 18.95
C ARG A 115 -23.11 -4.10 17.79
N TYR A 116 -24.08 -3.85 16.91
CA TYR A 116 -24.33 -4.70 15.77
C TYR A 116 -23.15 -4.70 14.79
N VAL A 117 -22.64 -3.51 14.44
CA VAL A 117 -21.50 -3.36 13.51
C VAL A 117 -20.20 -3.95 14.07
N ARG A 118 -19.99 -3.96 15.40
CA ARG A 118 -18.79 -4.59 16.01
C ARG A 118 -18.74 -6.10 15.82
N LYS A 119 -19.90 -6.76 15.84
CA LYS A 119 -20.02 -8.22 15.67
C LYS A 119 -19.96 -8.62 14.18
N MET A 120 -20.10 -7.67 13.26
CA MET A 120 -20.09 -7.96 11.83
C MET A 120 -18.72 -8.40 11.33
N GLY A 121 -18.72 -9.43 10.48
CA GLY A 121 -17.52 -9.82 9.75
C GLY A 121 -17.14 -8.79 8.69
N MET A 122 -15.90 -8.84 8.22
CA MET A 122 -15.42 -7.96 7.13
C MET A 122 -16.34 -8.02 5.91
N THR A 123 -16.86 -9.20 5.57
CA THR A 123 -17.78 -9.40 4.45
C THR A 123 -19.07 -8.58 4.57
N GLU A 124 -19.71 -8.57 5.74
CA GLU A 124 -20.94 -7.83 5.97
C GLU A 124 -20.71 -6.32 5.90
N VAL A 125 -19.59 -5.86 6.47
CA VAL A 125 -19.16 -4.46 6.37
C VAL A 125 -18.90 -4.07 4.91
N PHE A 126 -18.25 -4.94 4.13
CA PHE A 126 -18.05 -4.71 2.70
C PHE A 126 -19.37 -4.66 1.93
N ILE A 127 -20.34 -5.51 2.25
CA ILE A 127 -21.67 -5.48 1.62
C ILE A 127 -22.37 -4.15 1.94
N ILE A 128 -22.40 -3.73 3.20
CA ILE A 128 -23.02 -2.46 3.61
C ILE A 128 -22.33 -1.28 2.92
N LEU A 129 -21.00 -1.25 2.93
CA LEU A 129 -20.21 -0.22 2.27
C LEU A 129 -20.47 -0.19 0.76
N PHE A 130 -20.48 -1.35 0.10
CA PHE A 130 -20.78 -1.48 -1.32
C PHE A 130 -22.18 -0.98 -1.66
N THR A 131 -23.17 -1.27 -0.80
CA THR A 131 -24.55 -0.80 -0.95
C THR A 131 -24.62 0.73 -0.84
N ILE A 132 -23.95 1.32 0.16
CA ILE A 132 -23.89 2.78 0.36
C ILE A 132 -23.21 3.47 -0.84
N ILE A 133 -22.08 2.94 -1.31
CA ILE A 133 -21.36 3.48 -2.47
C ILE A 133 -22.23 3.39 -3.73
N THR A 134 -22.92 2.27 -3.94
CA THR A 134 -23.82 2.07 -5.07
C THR A 134 -24.95 3.10 -5.07
N ILE A 135 -25.60 3.31 -3.92
CA ILE A 135 -26.64 4.33 -3.76
C ILE A 135 -26.05 5.73 -4.02
N GLY A 136 -24.88 6.02 -3.47
CA GLY A 136 -24.18 7.29 -3.68
C GLY A 136 -23.89 7.56 -5.16
N GLN A 137 -23.37 6.57 -5.89
CA GLN A 137 -23.13 6.69 -7.33
C GLN A 137 -24.42 6.92 -8.11
N TYR A 138 -25.49 6.20 -7.79
CA TYR A 138 -26.79 6.40 -8.42
C TYR A 138 -27.32 7.82 -8.20
N LEU A 139 -27.17 8.36 -6.99
CA LEU A 139 -27.54 9.74 -6.67
C LEU A 139 -26.68 10.77 -7.43
N VAL A 140 -25.38 10.53 -7.59
CA VAL A 140 -24.49 11.41 -8.37
C VAL A 140 -24.88 11.39 -9.85
N ASN A 141 -25.18 10.22 -10.42
CA ASN A 141 -25.64 10.11 -11.81
C ASN A 141 -26.98 10.85 -12.01
N TRP A 142 -27.87 10.79 -11.00
CA TRP A 142 -29.10 11.58 -10.98
C TRP A 142 -28.87 13.08 -10.85
N ALA A 143 -27.91 13.52 -10.03
CA ALA A 143 -27.55 14.93 -9.91
C ALA A 143 -27.04 15.49 -11.25
N ALA A 144 -26.16 14.74 -11.95
CA ALA A 144 -25.66 15.12 -13.26
C ALA A 144 -26.76 15.21 -14.32
N TYR A 145 -27.77 14.32 -14.26
CA TYR A 145 -28.94 14.39 -15.13
C TYR A 145 -29.79 15.65 -14.87
N LEU A 146 -30.04 15.98 -13.60
CA LEU A 146 -30.80 17.16 -13.21
C LEU A 146 -30.12 18.47 -13.65
N GLU A 147 -28.79 18.54 -13.52
CA GLU A 147 -28.00 19.69 -13.97
C GLU A 147 -28.13 19.90 -15.49
N LYS A 148 -27.90 18.86 -16.29
CA LYS A 148 -28.06 18.93 -17.75
C LYS A 148 -29.47 19.33 -18.17
N ARG A 149 -30.49 18.84 -17.47
CA ARG A 149 -31.88 19.23 -17.74
C ARG A 149 -32.10 20.72 -17.48
N TYR A 150 -31.55 21.27 -16.40
CA TYR A 150 -31.67 22.69 -16.06
C TYR A 150 -30.97 23.58 -17.10
N GLU A 151 -29.79 23.19 -17.59
CA GLU A 151 -29.09 23.90 -18.67
C GLU A 151 -29.89 23.92 -19.97
N LEU A 152 -30.50 22.80 -20.35
CA LEU A 152 -31.38 22.73 -21.52
C LEU A 152 -32.60 23.64 -21.36
N GLU A 153 -33.20 23.72 -20.18
CA GLU A 153 -34.33 24.63 -19.92
C GLU A 153 -33.91 26.10 -19.99
N GLN A 154 -32.72 26.46 -19.52
CA GLN A 154 -32.18 27.82 -19.66
C GLN A 154 -31.89 28.19 -21.11
N THR A 155 -31.27 27.29 -21.86
CA THR A 155 -30.96 27.52 -23.28
C THR A 155 -32.23 27.60 -24.12
N LYS A 156 -33.25 26.77 -23.83
CA LYS A 156 -34.60 26.89 -24.43
C LYS A 156 -35.25 28.24 -24.13
N LYS A 157 -35.20 28.75 -22.89
CA LYS A 157 -35.73 30.08 -22.51
C LYS A 157 -34.98 31.24 -23.19
N LYS A 158 -33.66 31.11 -23.40
CA LYS A 158 -32.86 32.12 -24.11
C LYS A 158 -33.12 32.09 -25.62
N LYS A 159 -33.27 30.91 -26.22
CA LYS A 159 -33.58 30.75 -27.65
C LYS A 159 -35.03 31.11 -28.00
N SER A 160 -36.00 30.89 -27.12
CA SER A 160 -37.41 31.28 -27.38
C SER A 160 -37.65 32.79 -27.47
N LYS A 161 -36.70 33.63 -27.05
CA LYS A 161 -36.72 35.09 -27.28
C LYS A 161 -36.15 35.53 -28.63
N LYS A 162 -35.56 34.61 -29.43
CA LYS A 162 -35.02 34.88 -30.77
C LYS A 162 -35.41 33.75 -31.74
N LEU A 163 -36.46 34.00 -32.51
CA LEU A 163 -36.84 33.34 -33.77
C LEU A 163 -37.50 31.95 -33.69
N ASP A 164 -38.29 31.71 -34.75
CA ASP A 164 -39.40 30.79 -34.97
C ASP A 164 -39.33 29.37 -34.40
N ARG A 165 -40.51 28.93 -33.93
CA ARG A 165 -40.84 27.53 -33.67
C ARG A 165 -40.73 26.79 -35.00
N ASP A 166 -39.83 25.81 -35.09
CA ASP A 166 -40.04 24.54 -35.84
C ASP A 166 -38.77 23.68 -35.99
N LYS A 167 -37.61 24.11 -35.47
CA LYS A 167 -36.46 23.21 -35.28
C LYS A 167 -35.84 23.36 -33.90
N VAL A 168 -36.55 22.92 -32.88
CA VAL A 168 -35.93 22.61 -31.59
C VAL A 168 -35.99 21.10 -31.46
N GLU A 169 -34.97 20.42 -32.00
CA GLU A 169 -34.72 19.03 -31.68
C GLU A 169 -34.67 18.91 -30.16
N ILE A 170 -35.67 18.23 -29.61
CA ILE A 170 -35.72 17.88 -28.21
C ILE A 170 -34.61 16.84 -28.04
N ILE A 171 -33.45 17.27 -27.57
CA ILE A 171 -32.45 16.35 -27.03
C ILE A 171 -33.13 15.67 -25.84
N GLU A 172 -33.71 14.51 -26.08
CA GLU A 172 -34.28 13.65 -25.05
C GLU A 172 -33.10 13.10 -24.25
N LEU A 173 -32.79 13.77 -23.13
CA LEU A 173 -31.75 13.33 -22.21
C LEU A 173 -32.12 11.92 -21.71
N GLU A 174 -31.27 10.95 -22.02
CA GLU A 174 -31.41 9.59 -21.53
C GLU A 174 -31.29 9.60 -20.00
N LYS A 175 -32.29 9.01 -19.34
CA LYS A 175 -32.37 9.00 -17.87
C LYS A 175 -31.29 8.07 -17.32
N PRO A 176 -30.64 8.43 -16.20
CA PRO A 176 -29.62 7.60 -15.59
C PRO A 176 -30.22 6.24 -15.26
N SER A 177 -29.63 5.19 -15.82
CA SER A 177 -30.15 3.84 -15.76
C SER A 177 -29.56 3.09 -14.58
N VAL A 178 -30.36 2.24 -13.94
CA VAL A 178 -29.86 1.36 -12.86
C VAL A 178 -28.79 0.39 -13.37
N TYR A 179 -28.76 0.11 -14.68
CA TYR A 179 -27.76 -0.77 -15.30
C TYR A 179 -26.32 -0.20 -15.27
N ASP A 180 -26.16 1.10 -15.02
CA ASP A 180 -24.86 1.77 -14.91
C ASP A 180 -24.29 1.76 -13.49
N THR A 181 -24.91 1.00 -12.58
CA THR A 181 -24.45 0.86 -11.20
C THR A 181 -23.47 -0.32 -11.05
N LEU A 182 -22.55 -0.22 -10.08
CA LEU A 182 -21.54 -1.26 -9.79
C LEU A 182 -22.07 -2.71 -9.69
N PRO A 183 -23.23 -3.00 -9.07
CA PRO A 183 -23.75 -4.36 -8.95
C PRO A 183 -23.99 -5.04 -10.30
N ILE A 184 -24.28 -4.26 -11.34
CA ILE A 184 -24.57 -4.74 -12.69
C ILE A 184 -23.34 -4.61 -13.59
N GLN A 185 -22.55 -3.55 -13.40
CA GLN A 185 -21.36 -3.29 -14.20
C GLN A 185 -20.23 -4.29 -13.91
N ILE A 186 -20.04 -4.69 -12.65
CA ILE A 186 -18.96 -5.62 -12.26
C ILE A 186 -19.15 -7.01 -12.91
N PRO A 187 -20.31 -7.68 -12.82
CA PRO A 187 -20.53 -8.96 -13.52
C PRO A 187 -20.35 -8.85 -15.03
N ARG A 188 -20.82 -7.75 -15.64
CA ARG A 188 -20.67 -7.51 -17.08
C ARG A 188 -19.20 -7.35 -17.48
N LEU A 189 -18.43 -6.63 -16.69
CA LEU A 189 -16.99 -6.44 -16.89
C LEU A 189 -16.23 -7.75 -16.68
N LEU A 190 -16.56 -8.53 -15.64
CA LEU A 190 -15.94 -9.84 -15.40
C LEU A 190 -16.21 -10.80 -16.54
N TRP A 191 -17.44 -10.88 -17.03
CA TRP A 191 -17.77 -11.65 -18.23
C TRP A 191 -16.96 -11.17 -19.44
N PHE A 192 -16.93 -9.86 -19.68
CA PHE A 192 -16.19 -9.27 -20.78
C PHE A 192 -14.70 -9.60 -20.71
N ILE A 193 -14.08 -9.53 -19.52
CA ILE A 193 -12.70 -9.94 -19.32
C ILE A 193 -12.54 -11.42 -19.64
N ILE A 194 -13.34 -12.32 -19.09
CA ILE A 194 -13.21 -13.77 -19.33
C ILE A 194 -13.27 -14.09 -20.84
N THR A 195 -14.14 -13.41 -21.58
CA THR A 195 -14.30 -13.64 -23.03
C THR A 195 -13.25 -12.95 -23.89
N SER A 196 -12.77 -11.76 -23.51
CA SER A 196 -11.86 -10.95 -24.33
C SER A 196 -10.37 -11.16 -24.01
N LEU A 197 -10.04 -11.59 -22.79
CA LEU A 197 -8.68 -11.85 -22.33
C LEU A 197 -7.90 -12.85 -23.21
N PRO A 198 -8.45 -14.02 -23.61
CA PRO A 198 -7.70 -14.95 -24.46
C PRO A 198 -7.35 -14.35 -25.83
N HIS A 199 -8.27 -13.60 -26.44
CA HIS A 199 -8.05 -12.94 -27.73
C HIS A 199 -7.02 -11.81 -27.62
N ALA A 200 -7.08 -11.03 -26.54
CA ALA A 200 -6.10 -9.97 -26.27
C ALA A 200 -4.69 -10.55 -26.03
N LEU A 201 -4.56 -11.66 -25.29
CA LEU A 201 -3.27 -12.32 -25.07
C LEU A 201 -2.68 -12.90 -26.36
N ILE A 202 -3.51 -13.46 -27.23
CA ILE A 202 -3.08 -13.95 -28.55
C ILE A 202 -2.57 -12.80 -29.42
N ALA A 203 -3.29 -11.67 -29.46
CA ALA A 203 -2.90 -10.48 -30.20
C ALA A 203 -1.61 -9.83 -29.67
N LEU A 204 -1.42 -9.82 -28.34
CA LEU A 204 -0.21 -9.29 -27.72
C LEU A 204 1.00 -10.20 -27.99
N LYS A 205 0.79 -11.52 -27.92
CA LYS A 205 1.82 -12.52 -28.29
C LYS A 205 2.24 -12.38 -29.75
N SER A 206 1.30 -12.15 -30.67
CA SER A 206 1.64 -11.97 -32.09
C SER A 206 2.42 -10.68 -32.31
N MET A 207 2.02 -9.55 -31.72
CA MET A 207 2.78 -8.29 -31.81
C MET A 207 4.21 -8.41 -31.27
N LEU A 208 4.38 -9.06 -30.12
CA LEU A 208 5.71 -9.26 -29.52
C LEU A 208 6.59 -10.16 -30.40
N SER A 209 6.02 -11.20 -31.00
CA SER A 209 6.74 -12.09 -31.90
C SER A 209 7.20 -11.39 -33.19
N HIS A 210 6.39 -10.45 -33.70
CA HIS A 210 6.78 -9.64 -34.86
C HIS A 210 7.96 -8.71 -34.54
N GLN A 211 7.97 -8.05 -33.37
CA GLN A 211 9.10 -7.23 -32.95
C GLN A 211 10.39 -8.04 -32.79
N ILE A 212 10.31 -9.27 -32.24
CA ILE A 212 11.47 -10.17 -32.10
C ILE A 212 11.99 -10.60 -33.48
N GLN A 213 11.10 -10.86 -34.45
CA GLN A 213 11.55 -11.21 -35.81
C GLN A 213 12.17 -10.02 -36.54
N GLU A 214 11.68 -8.80 -36.32
CA GLU A 214 12.25 -7.57 -36.89
C GLU A 214 13.63 -7.25 -36.32
N THR A 215 13.88 -7.55 -35.04
CA THR A 215 15.23 -7.40 -34.46
C THR A 215 16.20 -8.45 -34.98
N ILE A 216 15.73 -9.68 -35.23
CA ILE A 216 16.55 -10.78 -35.78
C ILE A 216 16.85 -10.60 -37.28
N LYS A 217 15.92 -10.04 -38.07
CA LYS A 217 16.08 -9.86 -39.52
C LYS A 217 16.96 -8.66 -39.93
N LYS A 218 17.42 -7.83 -39.00
CA LYS A 218 18.39 -6.77 -39.34
C LYS A 218 19.73 -7.43 -39.72
N PRO A 219 20.20 -7.32 -40.97
CA PRO A 219 21.46 -7.94 -41.38
C PRO A 219 22.63 -7.24 -40.69
N ILE A 220 23.59 -8.03 -40.24
CA ILE A 220 24.91 -7.55 -39.78
C ILE A 220 25.60 -6.94 -40.99
N VAL A 221 25.65 -5.62 -41.05
CA VAL A 221 26.43 -4.88 -42.03
C VAL A 221 27.89 -4.94 -41.56
N GLU A 222 28.73 -5.66 -42.28
CA GLU A 222 30.20 -5.57 -42.16
C GLU A 222 30.62 -4.13 -42.46
N GLU A 223 31.14 -3.41 -41.47
CA GLU A 223 31.71 -2.08 -41.66
C GLU A 223 33.06 -2.19 -42.41
N PRO A 224 33.26 -1.49 -43.54
CA PRO A 224 34.58 -1.33 -44.13
C PRO A 224 35.46 -0.40 -43.26
N PRO A 225 36.80 -0.52 -43.32
CA PRO A 225 37.71 0.18 -42.43
C PRO A 225 37.59 1.71 -42.52
N PRO A 226 37.86 2.46 -41.43
CA PRO A 226 37.55 3.88 -41.35
C PRO A 226 38.38 4.71 -42.34
N GLU A 227 37.70 5.31 -43.33
CA GLU A 227 38.26 6.36 -44.18
C GLU A 227 38.31 7.71 -43.42
N VAL A 228 39.45 8.38 -43.60
CA VAL A 228 39.84 9.67 -43.04
C VAL A 228 38.76 10.75 -43.26
N PRO A 229 38.41 11.58 -42.25
CA PRO A 229 37.32 12.55 -42.38
C PRO A 229 37.64 13.65 -43.40
N LYS A 230 36.92 13.65 -44.53
CA LYS A 230 36.86 14.79 -45.46
C LYS A 230 35.95 15.89 -44.90
N VAL A 231 36.48 17.11 -44.92
CA VAL A 231 35.83 18.37 -44.53
C VAL A 231 34.44 18.49 -45.16
N LYS A 232 33.40 18.66 -44.34
CA LYS A 232 32.05 18.97 -44.81
C LYS A 232 32.03 20.37 -45.41
N THR A 233 31.78 20.45 -46.72
CA THR A 233 31.45 21.70 -47.39
C THR A 233 30.10 22.22 -46.90
N VAL A 234 30.05 23.54 -46.68
CA VAL A 234 28.89 24.30 -46.22
C VAL A 234 27.68 24.05 -47.12
N ARG A 235 26.55 23.64 -46.53
CA ARG A 235 25.27 23.51 -47.24
C ARG A 235 24.80 24.89 -47.71
N LYS A 236 24.54 25.02 -49.01
CA LYS A 236 23.93 26.19 -49.64
C LYS A 236 22.62 26.56 -48.94
N ARG A 237 22.52 27.82 -48.52
CA ARG A 237 21.31 28.46 -47.98
C ARG A 237 20.27 28.60 -49.09
N ASN A 238 19.08 28.03 -48.91
CA ASN A 238 17.95 28.22 -49.83
C ASN A 238 17.51 29.69 -49.83
N LYS A 239 17.35 30.24 -51.04
CA LYS A 239 16.66 31.50 -51.30
C LYS A 239 15.14 31.27 -51.23
N GLY A 240 14.42 32.19 -50.60
CA GLY A 240 13.02 32.43 -50.94
C GLY A 240 12.04 32.50 -49.77
N PHE A 241 12.06 33.60 -49.02
CA PHE A 241 10.82 34.21 -48.52
C PHE A 241 11.03 35.72 -48.58
N ALA A 242 10.34 36.39 -49.51
CA ALA A 242 10.41 37.83 -49.69
C ALA A 242 9.39 38.49 -48.76
N ILE A 243 9.87 39.39 -47.91
CA ILE A 243 9.04 40.29 -47.10
C ILE A 243 8.80 41.54 -47.96
N PRO A 244 7.56 42.05 -48.10
CA PRO A 244 7.28 43.19 -48.95
C PRO A 244 7.84 44.49 -48.33
N GLU A 245 8.42 45.32 -49.19
CA GLU A 245 8.98 46.63 -48.86
C GLU A 245 7.89 47.58 -48.36
N GLY A 246 8.07 48.07 -47.13
CA GLY A 246 7.38 49.22 -46.56
C GLY A 246 8.41 50.27 -46.16
N ALA A 247 8.14 51.51 -46.53
CA ALA A 247 9.07 52.63 -46.55
C ALA A 247 9.55 53.12 -45.18
N ASN A 248 10.77 53.68 -45.20
CA ASN A 248 11.37 54.61 -44.24
C ASN A 248 11.91 54.01 -42.93
N PHE A 249 13.23 54.11 -42.72
CA PHE A 249 13.82 55.14 -41.85
C PHE A 249 15.26 54.75 -41.42
N GLU A 250 16.15 55.66 -41.79
CA GLU A 250 17.55 55.91 -41.44
C GLU A 250 18.35 54.94 -40.55
N THR A 251 19.46 54.50 -41.13
CA THR A 251 20.70 54.11 -40.47
C THR A 251 21.24 55.24 -39.60
N THR A 252 21.53 55.00 -38.33
CA THR A 252 22.55 55.76 -37.59
C THR A 252 23.48 54.81 -36.87
N TYR A 253 24.73 54.82 -37.31
CA TYR A 253 25.88 54.28 -36.62
C TYR A 253 26.43 55.36 -35.68
N ASN A 254 26.72 55.00 -34.42
CA ASN A 254 27.76 55.72 -33.66
C ASN A 254 28.42 54.77 -32.63
N PRO A 255 29.77 54.69 -32.58
CA PRO A 255 30.50 53.79 -31.69
C PRO A 255 31.08 54.48 -30.45
N LYS A 256 31.44 53.67 -29.44
CA LYS A 256 32.17 53.96 -28.18
C LYS A 256 31.28 54.60 -27.09
N THR A 257 31.31 54.18 -25.81
CA THR A 257 32.46 54.03 -24.89
C THR A 257 32.20 53.05 -23.72
N ASN A 258 33.28 52.45 -23.21
CA ASN A 258 33.39 51.63 -21.99
C ASN A 258 32.89 52.33 -20.71
N GLN A 259 32.29 51.60 -19.77
CA GLN A 259 32.91 51.18 -18.49
C GLN A 259 31.89 50.53 -17.53
N ASP A 260 32.29 49.35 -17.04
CA ASP A 260 32.15 48.79 -15.69
C ASP A 260 30.79 48.36 -15.10
N SER A 261 30.81 47.08 -14.70
CA SER A 261 30.34 46.49 -13.43
C SER A 261 29.21 45.44 -13.48
N SER A 262 29.63 44.22 -13.13
CA SER A 262 28.89 43.08 -12.58
C SER A 262 27.75 42.46 -13.40
N PHE A 263 28.14 41.61 -14.35
CA PHE A 263 27.38 40.38 -14.60
C PHE A 263 27.97 39.27 -13.73
N ASN A 264 27.15 38.66 -12.88
CA ASN A 264 27.28 37.25 -12.51
C ASN A 264 25.85 36.67 -12.43
N ALA A 265 25.27 36.41 -13.60
CA ALA A 265 24.23 35.39 -13.69
C ALA A 265 24.95 34.03 -13.65
N PRO A 266 24.47 33.03 -12.87
CA PRO A 266 25.09 31.70 -12.88
C PRO A 266 24.96 31.08 -14.28
N PRO A 267 25.98 30.32 -14.74
CA PRO A 267 25.94 29.73 -16.07
C PRO A 267 24.87 28.63 -16.10
N VAL A 268 23.75 28.91 -16.75
CA VAL A 268 22.81 27.86 -17.16
C VAL A 268 23.41 27.22 -18.41
N SER A 269 24.27 26.21 -18.25
CA SER A 269 24.78 25.39 -19.34
C SER A 269 24.12 24.02 -19.36
N GLY A 270 22.85 23.98 -19.77
CA GLY A 270 22.16 22.74 -20.17
C GLY A 270 22.52 22.36 -21.60
N GLY A 271 23.79 22.04 -21.85
CA GLY A 271 24.28 21.52 -23.13
C GLY A 271 24.00 20.03 -23.30
N LEU A 272 24.06 19.54 -24.55
CA LEU A 272 23.91 18.12 -24.88
C LEU A 272 24.89 17.27 -24.04
N TRP A 273 24.44 16.17 -23.44
CA TRP A 273 25.28 15.29 -22.63
C TRP A 273 26.35 14.63 -23.50
N THR A 274 27.61 14.93 -23.19
CA THR A 274 28.77 14.33 -23.87
C THR A 274 29.21 13.04 -23.18
N ASP A 275 30.02 12.22 -23.86
CA ASP A 275 30.58 10.99 -23.30
C ASP A 275 31.42 11.29 -22.03
N ASP A 276 32.15 12.40 -22.05
CA ASP A 276 32.93 12.90 -20.91
C ASP A 276 32.03 13.24 -19.72
N ASP A 277 30.91 13.95 -19.93
CA ASP A 277 29.94 14.28 -18.88
C ASP A 277 29.32 13.03 -18.23
N LEU A 278 29.05 11.99 -19.03
CA LEU A 278 28.50 10.73 -18.57
C LEU A 278 29.55 9.94 -17.76
N SER A 279 30.81 9.98 -18.18
CA SER A 279 31.91 9.35 -17.46
C SER A 279 32.13 9.99 -16.08
N GLU A 280 32.10 11.33 -16.00
CA GLU A 280 32.23 12.07 -14.75
C GLU A 280 31.04 11.85 -13.84
N LEU A 281 29.82 11.80 -14.39
CA LEU A 281 28.61 11.46 -13.64
C LEU A 281 28.73 10.09 -12.97
N ILE A 282 29.17 9.06 -13.69
CA ILE A 282 29.36 7.71 -13.14
C ILE A 282 30.42 7.72 -12.04
N ARG A 283 31.53 8.44 -12.24
CA ARG A 283 32.61 8.57 -11.27
C ARG A 283 32.12 9.24 -9.98
N LEU A 284 31.38 10.34 -10.09
CA LEU A 284 30.84 11.09 -8.96
C LEU A 284 29.74 10.32 -8.22
N VAL A 285 28.90 9.57 -8.94
CA VAL A 285 27.88 8.69 -8.37
C VAL A 285 28.52 7.54 -7.56
N LYS A 286 29.67 7.00 -7.99
CA LYS A 286 30.45 6.03 -7.21
C LYS A 286 31.15 6.67 -6.00
N LYS A 287 31.68 7.88 -6.17
CA LYS A 287 32.40 8.63 -5.12
C LYS A 287 31.49 8.98 -3.93
N TYR A 288 30.22 9.28 -4.19
CA TYR A 288 29.24 9.57 -3.16
C TYR A 288 28.13 8.51 -3.17
N PRO A 289 28.18 7.45 -2.34
CA PRO A 289 27.12 6.44 -2.27
C PRO A 289 25.83 6.98 -1.62
N GLY A 290 24.71 6.29 -1.81
CA GLY A 290 23.39 6.73 -1.31
C GLY A 290 23.31 6.76 0.22
N GLY A 291 22.79 7.86 0.78
CA GLY A 291 22.61 8.02 2.23
C GLY A 291 22.64 9.47 2.74
N SER A 292 23.21 10.41 1.98
CA SER A 292 23.23 11.84 2.32
C SER A 292 22.30 12.66 1.43
N SER A 293 21.53 13.58 2.03
CA SER A 293 20.55 14.43 1.34
C SER A 293 21.20 15.36 0.30
N ASN A 294 22.45 15.78 0.54
CA ASN A 294 23.13 16.80 -0.27
C ASN A 294 24.00 16.20 -1.38
N ARG A 295 23.94 14.88 -1.58
CA ARG A 295 24.69 14.17 -2.62
C ARG A 295 24.49 14.79 -3.99
N TRP A 296 23.23 15.02 -4.36
CA TRP A 296 22.91 15.44 -5.71
C TRP A 296 23.25 16.90 -5.98
N GLU A 297 23.27 17.73 -4.92
CA GLU A 297 23.73 19.12 -4.98
C GLU A 297 25.22 19.18 -5.31
N ILE A 298 26.04 18.36 -4.64
CA ILE A 298 27.49 18.27 -4.88
C ILE A 298 27.79 17.75 -6.30
N ILE A 299 27.02 16.77 -6.79
CA ILE A 299 27.21 16.22 -8.14
C ILE A 299 26.75 17.23 -9.21
N GLY A 300 25.64 17.93 -8.96
CA GLY A 300 25.14 18.99 -9.83
C GLY A 300 26.13 20.15 -9.95
N GLU A 301 26.68 20.60 -8.82
CA GLU A 301 27.70 21.65 -8.76
C GLU A 301 28.98 21.23 -9.49
N ALA A 302 29.44 19.99 -9.29
CA ALA A 302 30.65 19.47 -9.94
C ALA A 302 30.50 19.34 -11.46
N LEU A 303 29.31 19.00 -11.97
CA LEU A 303 29.02 18.87 -13.40
C LEU A 303 28.53 20.19 -14.04
N GLY A 304 28.38 21.26 -13.27
CA GLY A 304 27.80 22.52 -13.73
C GLY A 304 26.36 22.38 -14.26
N ARG A 305 25.59 21.41 -13.75
CA ARG A 305 24.23 21.08 -14.21
C ARG A 305 23.22 21.07 -13.06
N SER A 306 21.94 21.20 -13.41
CA SER A 306 20.89 21.22 -12.40
C SER A 306 20.70 19.84 -11.72
N VAL A 307 20.38 19.85 -10.43
CA VAL A 307 20.11 18.63 -9.64
C VAL A 307 19.05 17.71 -10.28
N PRO A 308 17.93 18.23 -10.84
CA PRO A 308 16.94 17.41 -11.53
C PRO A 308 17.47 16.74 -12.80
N GLU A 309 18.36 17.41 -13.54
CA GLU A 309 18.93 16.88 -14.78
C GLU A 309 19.95 15.76 -14.50
N VAL A 310 20.80 15.97 -13.50
CA VAL A 310 21.81 15.01 -13.05
C VAL A 310 21.18 13.75 -12.46
N THR A 311 20.13 13.90 -11.65
CA THR A 311 19.38 12.77 -11.08
C THR A 311 18.70 11.94 -12.16
N TYR A 312 18.06 12.60 -13.14
CA TYR A 312 17.45 11.95 -14.29
C TYR A 312 18.48 11.16 -15.12
N MET A 313 19.63 11.78 -15.43
CA MET A 313 20.66 11.13 -16.22
C MET A 313 21.38 10.01 -15.46
N ALA A 314 21.55 10.13 -14.15
CA ALA A 314 22.10 9.05 -13.32
C ALA A 314 21.17 7.82 -13.28
N ALA A 315 19.84 8.04 -13.25
CA ALA A 315 18.86 6.96 -13.36
C ALA A 315 18.93 6.30 -14.75
N LYS A 316 18.98 7.12 -15.82
CA LYS A 316 19.04 6.66 -17.21
C LYS A 316 20.31 5.86 -17.54
N VAL A 317 21.46 6.28 -17.02
CA VAL A 317 22.74 5.57 -17.16
C VAL A 317 22.74 4.24 -16.39
N LYS A 318 22.04 4.18 -15.26
CA LYS A 318 21.86 2.96 -14.46
C LYS A 318 20.92 1.95 -15.13
N GLU A 319 19.87 2.41 -15.80
CA GLU A 319 18.94 1.56 -16.56
C GLU A 319 19.56 1.02 -17.85
N ASN A 320 20.31 1.85 -18.58
CA ASN A 320 20.83 1.49 -19.91
C ASN A 320 22.24 0.86 -19.89
N GLY A 321 22.91 0.79 -18.73
CA GLY A 321 24.21 0.14 -18.59
C GLY A 321 25.30 0.74 -19.48
N TYR A 322 25.80 1.93 -19.13
CA TYR A 322 26.89 2.57 -19.88
C TYR A 322 28.25 1.92 -19.55
N ARG A 323 28.99 1.48 -20.58
CA ARG A 323 30.33 0.88 -20.47
C ARG A 323 31.33 1.76 -21.23
N LEU A 324 32.37 2.24 -20.55
CA LEU A 324 33.42 3.07 -21.12
C LEU A 324 34.24 2.29 -22.15
N PRO A 325 34.57 2.87 -23.32
CA PRO A 325 35.63 2.36 -24.19
C PRO A 325 36.99 2.58 -23.51
N ASN A 326 37.81 1.52 -23.39
CA ASN A 326 39.17 1.47 -22.81
C ASN A 326 39.33 1.26 -21.29
N GLU A 327 38.83 0.14 -20.75
CA GLU A 327 39.54 -0.57 -19.68
C GLU A 327 39.56 -2.07 -19.98
N GLU A 328 40.76 -2.63 -20.13
CA GLU A 328 41.02 -4.05 -20.34
C GLU A 328 40.47 -4.90 -19.18
N GLU A 329 40.02 -6.11 -19.52
CA GLU A 329 39.36 -7.05 -18.62
C GLU A 329 40.24 -7.44 -17.42
N LYS A 330 39.72 -7.21 -16.21
CA LYS A 330 40.02 -8.03 -15.04
C LYS A 330 38.72 -8.58 -14.47
N PRO A 331 38.61 -9.90 -14.20
CA PRO A 331 37.42 -10.47 -13.62
C PRO A 331 37.40 -10.14 -12.13
N VAL A 332 36.62 -9.13 -11.74
CA VAL A 332 36.18 -8.97 -10.36
C VAL A 332 34.68 -8.75 -10.38
N GLU A 333 34.00 -9.84 -10.03
CA GLU A 333 32.57 -9.97 -9.82
C GLU A 333 32.12 -8.93 -8.79
N SER A 334 31.60 -7.79 -9.26
CA SER A 334 31.04 -6.76 -8.39
C SER A 334 29.61 -7.15 -8.05
N VAL A 335 29.47 -7.75 -6.87
CA VAL A 335 28.21 -8.06 -6.19
C VAL A 335 27.32 -6.83 -6.19
N ILE A 336 26.23 -6.88 -6.94
CA ILE A 336 25.12 -5.94 -6.82
C ILE A 336 24.44 -6.24 -5.48
N VAL A 337 24.76 -5.47 -4.43
CA VAL A 337 23.98 -5.49 -3.18
C VAL A 337 22.63 -4.82 -3.46
N LYS A 338 21.67 -5.61 -3.95
CA LYS A 338 20.25 -5.29 -3.82
C LYS A 338 19.90 -5.46 -2.34
N LEU A 339 19.45 -4.38 -1.68
CA LEU A 339 18.76 -4.52 -0.40
C LEU A 339 17.52 -5.40 -0.61
N LYS A 340 17.58 -6.66 -0.18
CA LYS A 340 16.47 -7.61 -0.25
C LYS A 340 15.50 -7.37 0.90
N THR A 341 14.25 -7.12 0.55
CA THR A 341 13.12 -7.10 1.48
C THR A 341 12.77 -8.51 1.97
N LYS A 342 12.14 -8.56 3.14
CA LYS A 342 11.89 -9.73 4.02
C LYS A 342 11.08 -10.92 3.42
N LYS A 343 10.81 -10.96 2.12
CA LYS A 343 9.86 -11.90 1.48
C LYS A 343 10.38 -12.58 0.20
N ASP A 344 11.59 -12.30 -0.26
CA ASP A 344 12.08 -12.91 -1.50
C ASP A 344 12.50 -14.39 -1.25
N PRO A 345 12.16 -15.32 -2.17
CA PRO A 345 12.62 -16.70 -2.10
C PRO A 345 14.16 -16.78 -2.10
N LEU A 346 14.72 -17.68 -1.29
CA LEU A 346 16.17 -17.94 -1.22
C LEU A 346 16.72 -18.31 -2.60
N LEU A 347 17.80 -17.66 -3.05
CA LEU A 347 18.44 -17.96 -4.33
C LEU A 347 19.18 -19.32 -4.28
N PRO A 348 19.41 -19.98 -5.44
CA PRO A 348 20.09 -21.28 -5.50
C PRO A 348 21.50 -21.32 -4.87
N GLU A 349 22.24 -20.21 -4.91
CA GLU A 349 23.55 -20.07 -4.27
C GLU A 349 23.45 -19.96 -2.75
N GLU A 350 22.44 -19.23 -2.24
CA GLU A 350 22.17 -19.09 -0.80
C GLU A 350 21.79 -20.44 -0.17
N LEU A 351 21.13 -21.33 -0.91
CA LEU A 351 20.82 -22.69 -0.46
C LEU A 351 22.05 -23.58 -0.27
N LYS A 352 23.10 -23.40 -1.09
CA LYS A 352 24.36 -24.15 -0.95
C LYS A 352 25.13 -23.72 0.30
N GLU A 353 25.19 -22.42 0.57
CA GLU A 353 25.83 -21.87 1.78
C GLU A 353 25.08 -22.28 3.06
N VAL A 354 23.75 -22.34 3.00
CA VAL A 354 22.91 -22.80 4.12
C VAL A 354 23.13 -24.27 4.45
N GLN A 355 23.51 -25.11 3.48
CA GLN A 355 23.76 -26.55 3.71
C GLN A 355 25.09 -26.83 4.43
N ASN A 356 26.04 -25.88 4.43
CA ASN A 356 27.40 -26.09 4.94
C ASN A 356 27.54 -25.70 6.44
N TRP A 357 26.69 -26.28 7.30
CA TRP A 357 26.64 -26.04 8.75
C TRP A 357 26.92 -27.31 9.55
N SER A 358 27.88 -27.25 10.46
CA SER A 358 28.13 -28.32 11.43
C SER A 358 27.06 -28.35 12.54
N GLN A 359 26.85 -29.53 13.15
CA GLN A 359 25.94 -29.69 14.28
C GLN A 359 26.35 -28.86 15.51
N GLU A 360 27.66 -28.63 15.70
CA GLU A 360 28.18 -27.76 16.76
C GLU A 360 27.83 -26.29 16.52
N GLN A 361 27.97 -25.82 15.28
CA GLN A 361 27.60 -24.46 14.87
C GLN A 361 26.10 -24.23 14.98
N GLN A 362 25.30 -25.24 14.62
CA GLN A 362 23.85 -25.20 14.76
C GLN A 362 23.43 -25.10 16.23
N LYS A 363 24.05 -25.90 17.11
CA LYS A 363 23.80 -25.85 18.55
C LYS A 363 24.19 -24.48 19.15
N ALA A 364 25.32 -23.92 18.73
CA ALA A 364 25.76 -22.58 19.14
C ALA A 364 24.79 -21.48 18.69
N LEU A 365 24.26 -21.59 17.46
CA LEU A 365 23.26 -20.66 16.93
C LEU A 365 21.96 -20.72 17.73
N GLU A 366 21.47 -21.91 18.07
CA GLU A 366 20.26 -22.10 18.87
C GLU A 366 20.42 -21.56 20.30
N ASP A 367 21.57 -21.84 20.94
CA ASP A 367 21.90 -21.31 22.27
C ASP A 367 21.94 -19.78 22.25
N ALA A 368 22.62 -19.19 21.28
CA ALA A 368 22.69 -17.73 21.11
C ALA A 368 21.31 -17.10 20.80
N LEU A 369 20.46 -17.76 20.01
CA LEU A 369 19.10 -17.31 19.72
C LEU A 369 18.19 -17.34 20.94
N SER A 370 18.41 -18.28 21.87
CA SER A 370 17.70 -18.36 23.15
C SER A 370 18.16 -17.26 24.12
N LYS A 371 19.46 -16.97 24.14
CA LYS A 371 20.09 -15.96 25.00
C LYS A 371 19.75 -14.52 24.57
N TYR A 372 19.52 -14.28 23.27
CA TYR A 372 19.20 -12.96 22.72
C TYR A 372 17.83 -12.95 21.99
N PRO A 373 16.72 -12.66 22.70
CA PRO A 373 15.37 -12.58 22.11
C PRO A 373 15.18 -11.33 21.23
N LYS A 374 14.04 -11.27 20.52
CA LYS A 374 13.69 -10.15 19.64
C LYS A 374 13.49 -8.87 20.48
N GLY A 375 14.31 -7.84 20.25
CA GLY A 375 14.20 -6.54 20.93
C GLY A 375 15.53 -5.96 21.42
N CYS A 376 16.60 -6.77 21.51
CA CYS A 376 17.94 -6.24 21.76
C CYS A 376 18.52 -5.56 20.51
N ASN A 377 19.06 -4.35 20.69
CA ASN A 377 19.94 -3.72 19.71
C ASN A 377 21.19 -4.60 19.52
N ASP A 378 21.67 -4.71 18.28
CA ASP A 378 22.84 -5.51 17.88
C ASP A 378 22.72 -7.02 18.15
N ARG A 379 21.48 -7.54 18.16
CA ARG A 379 21.18 -8.97 18.34
C ARG A 379 22.03 -9.87 17.46
N TRP A 380 22.12 -9.55 16.17
CA TRP A 380 22.79 -10.41 15.19
C TRP A 380 24.31 -10.37 15.28
N ASP A 381 24.86 -9.23 15.70
CA ASP A 381 26.31 -9.10 15.92
C ASP A 381 26.73 -9.93 17.15
N ARG A 382 25.94 -9.93 18.22
CA ARG A 382 26.18 -10.80 19.40
C ARG A 382 25.98 -12.29 19.11
N ILE A 383 25.01 -12.64 18.25
CA ILE A 383 24.80 -14.02 17.82
C ILE A 383 25.99 -14.52 17.00
N ALA A 384 26.48 -13.70 16.06
CA ALA A 384 27.64 -14.05 15.24
C ALA A 384 28.90 -14.28 16.09
N GLU A 385 29.08 -13.51 17.17
CA GLU A 385 30.22 -13.70 18.09
C GLU A 385 30.20 -15.07 18.80
N HIS A 386 29.02 -15.64 19.04
CA HIS A 386 28.88 -16.96 19.67
C HIS A 386 29.01 -18.12 18.67
N VAL A 387 28.85 -17.87 17.37
CA VAL A 387 28.97 -18.87 16.31
C VAL A 387 30.32 -18.71 15.60
N THR A 388 31.30 -19.52 16.01
CA THR A 388 32.67 -19.43 15.48
C THR A 388 32.71 -19.63 13.96
N ASN A 389 33.50 -18.78 13.27
CA ASN A 389 33.73 -18.79 11.82
C ASN A 389 32.48 -18.58 10.93
N LYS A 390 31.42 -17.94 11.44
CA LYS A 390 30.23 -17.58 10.64
C LYS A 390 29.93 -16.09 10.75
N THR A 391 29.56 -15.48 9.63
CA THR A 391 29.18 -14.07 9.61
C THR A 391 27.75 -13.85 10.12
N LYS A 392 27.41 -12.61 10.49
CA LYS A 392 26.05 -12.25 10.91
C LYS A 392 25.01 -12.52 9.81
N ASP A 393 25.40 -12.33 8.55
CA ASP A 393 24.52 -12.54 7.40
C ASP A 393 24.23 -14.03 7.20
N GLU A 394 25.23 -14.89 7.36
CA GLU A 394 25.04 -16.36 7.35
C GLU A 394 24.15 -16.85 8.49
N CYS A 395 24.30 -16.29 9.70
CA CYS A 395 23.45 -16.62 10.85
C CYS A 395 21.99 -16.20 10.60
N MET A 396 21.78 -15.03 10.00
CA MET A 396 20.45 -14.55 9.60
C MET A 396 19.82 -15.43 8.51
N LEU A 397 20.62 -15.83 7.51
CA LEU A 397 20.19 -16.68 6.40
C LEU A 397 19.76 -18.05 6.91
N ARG A 398 20.57 -18.67 7.77
CA ARG A 398 20.28 -19.95 8.42
C ARG A 398 19.02 -19.88 9.29
N PHE A 399 18.84 -18.80 10.05
CA PHE A 399 17.63 -18.59 10.84
C PHE A 399 16.37 -18.49 9.96
N ARG A 400 16.44 -17.77 8.83
CA ARG A 400 15.31 -17.67 7.89
C ARG A 400 14.96 -19.03 7.31
N TYR A 401 15.96 -19.82 6.91
CA TYR A 401 15.76 -21.17 6.41
C TYR A 401 15.06 -22.09 7.43
N LEU A 402 15.50 -22.08 8.69
CA LEU A 402 14.86 -22.86 9.76
C LEU A 402 13.42 -22.40 10.02
N ALA A 403 13.18 -21.09 9.99
CA ALA A 403 11.83 -20.54 10.15
C ALA A 403 10.89 -20.97 9.00
N GLU A 404 11.39 -21.06 7.76
CA GLU A 404 10.63 -21.57 6.63
C GLU A 404 10.29 -23.06 6.76
N ILE A 405 11.24 -23.87 7.22
CA ILE A 405 11.01 -25.30 7.49
C ILE A 405 9.93 -25.47 8.56
N LEU A 406 10.03 -24.76 9.68
CA LEU A 406 9.04 -24.83 10.76
C LEU A 406 7.66 -24.34 10.30
N LYS A 407 7.61 -23.34 9.43
CA LYS A 407 6.36 -22.86 8.84
C LYS A 407 5.71 -23.94 7.97
N LYS A 408 6.48 -24.59 7.09
CA LYS A 408 6.00 -25.71 6.26
C LYS A 408 5.53 -26.89 7.10
N GLN A 409 6.22 -27.22 8.19
CA GLN A 409 5.80 -28.28 9.11
C GLN A 409 4.47 -27.94 9.79
N LYS A 410 4.28 -26.70 10.26
CA LYS A 410 3.01 -26.24 10.83
C LYS A 410 1.86 -26.23 9.83
N GLU A 411 2.14 -25.91 8.56
CA GLU A 411 1.14 -25.95 7.48
C GLU A 411 0.71 -27.40 7.21
N LYS A 412 1.66 -28.32 7.05
CA LYS A 412 1.36 -29.76 6.91
C LYS A 412 0.57 -30.31 8.09
N GLN A 413 0.96 -29.99 9.32
CA GLN A 413 0.25 -30.46 10.51
C GLN A 413 -1.18 -29.90 10.58
N LYS A 414 -1.42 -28.69 10.07
CA LYS A 414 -2.77 -28.13 9.94
C LYS A 414 -3.59 -28.83 8.86
N GLU A 415 -2.96 -29.18 7.73
CA GLU A 415 -3.59 -29.95 6.66
C GLU A 415 -3.97 -31.36 7.15
N GLU A 416 -3.06 -32.07 7.81
CA GLU A 416 -3.30 -33.38 8.41
C GLU A 416 -4.43 -33.32 9.46
N ASN A 417 -4.42 -32.33 10.36
CA ASN A 417 -5.50 -32.15 11.34
C ASN A 417 -6.85 -31.82 10.68
N LYS A 418 -6.84 -31.13 9.53
CA LYS A 418 -8.05 -30.81 8.77
C LYS A 418 -8.60 -32.05 8.06
N GLU A 419 -7.73 -32.89 7.49
CA GLU A 419 -8.11 -34.16 6.87
C GLU A 419 -8.67 -35.17 7.89
N VAL A 420 -8.15 -35.18 9.12
CA VAL A 420 -8.70 -36.01 10.21
C VAL A 420 -10.10 -35.50 10.61
N ALA A 421 -10.26 -34.18 10.77
CA ALA A 421 -11.57 -33.60 11.12
C ALA A 421 -12.65 -33.80 10.05
N GLU A 422 -12.26 -33.89 8.77
CA GLU A 422 -13.17 -34.14 7.64
C GLU A 422 -13.53 -35.64 7.48
N LYS A 423 -12.74 -36.56 8.05
CA LYS A 423 -13.06 -38.00 8.11
C LYS A 423 -13.95 -38.37 9.30
N ASP A 424 -13.94 -37.56 10.35
CA ASP A 424 -14.73 -37.76 11.56
C ASP A 424 -16.08 -37.02 11.54
N SER A 425 -16.36 -36.24 10.47
CA SER A 425 -17.67 -35.61 10.16
C SER A 425 -18.39 -36.39 9.07
#